data_AF-A0A6N9UGN8-F1
#
_entry.id   AF-A0A6N9UGN8-F1
#
_cell.length_a   1.000
_cell.length_b   1.000
_cell.length_c   1.000
_cell.angle_alpha   90.00
_cell.angle_beta   90.00
_cell.angle_gamma   90.00
#
_symmetry.space_group_name_H-M   'P 1'
#
loop_
_entity.id
_entity.type
_entity.pdbx_description
1 polymer ?
#
loop_
_entity_poly.entity_id
_entity_poly.type
_entity_poly.pdbx_seq_one_letter_code
_entity_poly.pdbx_strand_id
1 'polypeptide(L)' 'MTAAGARDLAARDTTAQGTADLTLKSGTSWAEAWLRCRAVAPEAFRDDRVLNLWDAGWRADGRVLPATSPVDG' A
#
# COMPACT_ATOMS: atom_id res chain seq x y z
N MET A 1 14.49 -44.51 -0.62
CA MET A 1 14.59 -43.47 -1.66
C MET A 1 13.18 -43.29 -2.24
N THR A 2 12.35 -42.31 -1.90
CA THR A 2 12.47 -41.08 -1.09
C THR A 2 11.06 -40.74 -0.59
N ALA A 3 10.94 -40.35 0.68
CA ALA A 3 9.71 -39.80 1.24
C ALA A 3 9.50 -38.39 0.68
N ALA A 4 8.37 -38.14 0.03
CA ALA A 4 7.94 -36.78 -0.29
C ALA A 4 7.21 -36.22 0.93
N GLY A 5 7.93 -35.40 1.71
CA GLY A 5 7.41 -34.73 2.88
C GLY A 5 6.24 -33.82 2.53
N ALA A 6 5.09 -34.09 3.15
CA ALA A 6 4.04 -33.10 3.31
C ALA A 6 4.65 -31.91 4.06
N ARG A 7 4.87 -30.80 3.36
CA ARG A 7 5.14 -29.52 4.02
C ARG A 7 3.83 -29.08 4.65
N ASP A 8 3.65 -29.51 5.88
CA ASP A 8 2.77 -28.87 6.84
C ASP A 8 3.26 -27.42 6.94
N LEU A 9 2.62 -26.52 6.17
CA LEU A 9 2.78 -25.08 6.33
C LEU A 9 2.11 -24.76 7.64
N ALA A 10 2.82 -25.03 8.74
CA ALA A 10 2.47 -24.59 10.07
C ALA A 10 2.05 -23.13 9.94
N ALA A 11 0.79 -22.87 10.29
CA ALA A 11 0.28 -21.54 10.53
C ALA A 11 1.34 -20.80 11.34
N ARG A 12 1.83 -19.68 10.81
CA ARG A 12 2.74 -18.83 11.56
C ARG A 12 2.00 -18.47 12.84
N ASP A 13 2.50 -18.97 13.97
CA ASP A 13 2.04 -18.59 15.30
C ASP A 13 2.12 -17.07 15.38
N THR A 14 0.96 -16.42 15.28
CA THR A 14 0.80 -15.00 15.54
C THR A 14 1.05 -14.82 17.03
N THR A 15 2.31 -14.60 17.41
CA THR A 15 2.65 -14.12 18.75
C THR A 15 1.86 -12.83 18.98
N ALA A 16 1.04 -12.81 20.03
CA ALA A 16 0.34 -11.63 20.49
C ALA A 16 1.37 -10.53 20.79
N GLN A 17 1.53 -9.57 19.88
CA GLN A 17 2.29 -8.35 20.14
C GLN A 17 1.51 -7.53 21.17
N GLY A 18 2.14 -7.24 22.31
CA GLY A 18 1.58 -6.32 23.30
C GLY A 18 1.18 -4.99 22.66
N THR A 19 0.14 -4.36 23.19
CA THR A 19 -0.42 -3.07 22.78
C THR A 19 0.56 -1.93 23.03
N ALA A 20 1.68 -1.92 22.31
CA ALA A 20 2.45 -0.71 22.12
C ALA A 20 1.60 0.24 21.27
N ASP A 21 1.33 1.42 21.80
CA ASP A 21 0.56 2.45 21.08
C ASP A 21 1.36 2.88 19.84
N LEU A 22 0.84 2.55 18.66
CA LEU A 22 1.53 2.82 17.41
C LEU A 22 1.45 4.32 17.12
N THR A 23 2.61 4.97 17.02
CA THR A 23 2.69 6.40 16.65
C THR A 23 3.05 6.54 15.18
N LEU A 24 2.28 7.35 14.45
CA LEU A 24 2.62 7.71 13.08
C LEU A 24 3.84 8.62 13.05
N LYS A 25 4.80 8.29 12.16
CA LYS A 25 5.89 9.21 11.86
C LYS A 25 5.33 10.45 11.17
N SER A 26 5.77 11.62 11.61
CA SER A 26 5.36 12.89 11.00
C SER A 26 5.62 12.89 9.50
N GLY A 27 4.64 13.34 8.71
CA GLY A 27 4.73 13.37 7.26
C GLY A 27 4.40 12.04 6.58
N THR A 28 4.12 10.95 7.30
CA THR A 28 3.80 9.66 6.67
C THR A 28 2.32 9.31 6.68
N SER A 29 1.45 10.15 7.25
CA SER A 29 0.00 9.94 7.08
C SER A 29 -0.37 9.97 5.59
N TRP A 30 -1.40 9.23 5.22
CA TRP A 30 -1.88 9.19 3.85
C TRP A 30 -2.25 10.58 3.33
N ALA A 31 -2.92 11.39 4.17
CA ALA A 31 -3.32 12.74 3.82
C ALA A 31 -2.11 13.66 3.52
N GLU A 32 -1.06 13.59 4.35
CA GLU A 32 0.16 14.37 4.12
C GLU A 32 0.90 13.90 2.87
N ALA A 33 1.02 12.58 2.66
CA ALA A 33 1.66 12.02 1.47
C ALA A 33 0.89 12.43 0.19
N TRP A 34 -0.43 12.33 0.20
CA TRP A 34 -1.31 12.71 -0.90
C TRP A 34 -1.12 14.18 -1.30
N LEU A 35 -1.18 15.10 -0.33
CA LEU A 35 -1.02 16.53 -0.60
C LEU A 35 0.34 16.86 -1.23
N ARG A 36 1.43 16.28 -0.72
CA ARG A 36 2.77 16.49 -1.29
C ARG A 36 2.87 15.96 -2.71
N CYS A 37 2.37 14.75 -2.97
CA CYS A 37 2.41 14.17 -4.31
C CYS A 37 1.57 14.98 -5.30
N ARG A 38 0.37 15.42 -4.92
CA ARG A 38 -0.51 16.24 -5.76
C ARG A 38 0.10 17.62 -6.07
N ALA A 39 0.87 18.19 -5.15
CA ALA A 39 1.58 19.43 -5.39
C ALA A 39 2.73 19.26 -6.41
N VAL A 40 3.38 18.09 -6.44
CA VAL A 40 4.52 17.81 -7.34
C VAL A 40 4.08 17.40 -8.74
N ALA A 41 3.00 16.61 -8.85
CA ALA A 41 2.52 16.06 -10.12
C ALA A 41 0.99 16.18 -10.23
N PRO A 42 0.43 17.40 -10.29
CA PRO A 42 -1.02 17.60 -10.27
C PRO A 42 -1.74 16.86 -11.41
N GLU A 43 -1.12 16.71 -12.58
CA GLU A 43 -1.67 16.00 -13.73
C GLU A 43 -1.88 14.50 -13.50
N ALA A 44 -1.21 13.90 -12.51
CA ALA A 44 -1.40 12.51 -12.13
C ALA A 44 -2.71 12.27 -11.35
N PHE A 45 -3.29 13.32 -10.76
CA PHE A 45 -4.43 13.23 -9.83
C PHE A 45 -5.70 13.78 -10.49
N ARG A 46 -6.55 12.88 -10.97
CA ARG A 46 -7.88 13.20 -11.50
C ARG A 46 -8.93 13.07 -10.41
N ASP A 47 -10.11 13.61 -10.68
CA ASP A 47 -11.20 13.64 -9.70
C ASP A 47 -11.69 12.23 -9.34
N ASP A 48 -11.58 11.26 -10.26
CA ASP A 48 -12.04 9.88 -10.08
C ASP A 48 -10.91 8.86 -9.83
N ARG A 49 -9.63 9.22 -10.10
CA ARG A 49 -8.49 8.29 -10.00
C ARG A 49 -7.13 8.98 -9.96
N VAL A 50 -6.13 8.21 -9.51
CA VAL A 50 -4.72 8.49 -9.79
C VAL A 50 -4.29 7.74 -11.04
N LEU A 51 -3.53 8.38 -11.93
CA LEU A 51 -3.04 7.80 -13.17
C LEU A 51 -1.80 6.93 -12.93
N ASN A 52 -1.63 5.89 -13.74
CA ASN A 52 -0.44 5.04 -13.73
C ASN A 52 0.73 5.75 -14.43
N LEU A 53 1.94 5.66 -13.87
CA LEU A 53 3.16 6.18 -14.50
C LEU A 53 3.90 5.04 -15.21
N TRP A 54 4.03 5.14 -16.53
CA TRP A 54 4.87 4.25 -17.32
C TRP A 54 5.34 4.95 -18.60
N ASP A 55 6.51 4.55 -19.11
CA ASP A 55 7.14 5.20 -20.28
C ASP A 55 7.21 6.73 -20.15
N ALA A 56 7.58 7.19 -18.94
CA ALA A 56 7.63 8.59 -18.55
C ALA A 56 6.31 9.38 -18.73
N GLY A 57 5.16 8.71 -18.88
CA GLY A 57 3.86 9.32 -19.09
C GLY A 57 2.79 8.85 -18.10
N TRP A 58 1.87 9.75 -17.76
CA TRP A 58 0.69 9.45 -16.96
C TRP A 58 -0.44 8.87 -17.83
N ARG A 59 -0.99 7.74 -17.41
CA ARG A 59 -1.88 6.92 -18.25
C ARG A 59 -3.11 6.48 -17.44
N ALA A 60 -4.27 6.53 -18.07
CA ALA A 60 -5.55 6.20 -17.43
C ALA A 60 -5.88 4.70 -17.44
N ASP A 61 -4.96 3.88 -17.94
CA ASP A 61 -5.16 2.46 -18.16
C ASP A 61 -5.44 1.70 -16.86
N GLY A 62 -6.21 0.62 -16.97
CA GLY A 62 -6.61 -0.23 -15.85
C GLY A 62 -7.97 0.12 -15.26
N ARG A 63 -8.32 -0.57 -14.17
CA ARG A 63 -9.58 -0.39 -13.44
C ARG A 63 -9.27 0.18 -12.06
N VAL A 64 -10.03 1.19 -11.65
CA VAL A 64 -10.00 1.70 -10.28
C VAL A 64 -10.48 0.61 -9.33
N LEU A 65 -9.77 0.44 -8.22
CA LEU A 65 -10.12 -0.46 -7.13
C LEU A 65 -10.12 0.35 -5.82
N PRO A 66 -10.97 -0.01 -4.85
CA PRO A 66 -10.85 0.54 -3.50
C PRO A 66 -9.44 0.30 -2.95
N ALA A 67 -8.89 1.31 -2.29
CA ALA A 67 -7.59 1.24 -1.64
C ALA A 67 -7.67 1.86 -0.25
N THR A 68 -6.96 1.24 0.68
CA THR A 68 -6.84 1.63 2.09
C THR A 68 -5.35 1.74 2.36
N SER A 69 -4.93 2.80 3.03
CA SER A 69 -3.54 3.00 3.42
C SER A 69 -3.19 2.00 4.52
N PRO A 70 -2.10 1.22 4.38
CA PRO A 70 -1.64 0.37 5.48
C PRO A 70 -1.06 1.18 6.65
N VAL A 71 -0.91 2.50 6.50
CA VAL A 71 -0.35 3.38 7.51
C VAL A 71 -1.42 3.80 8.53
N ASP A 72 -2.56 4.25 8.03
CA ASP A 72 -3.59 4.94 8.81
C ASP A 72 -5.04 4.58 8.44
N GLY A 73 -5.24 3.56 7.58
CA GLY A 73 -6.54 3.02 7.20
C GLY A 73 -7.13 3.64 5.93
#